data_AF-A0AAV3HSS1-F1
#
_entry.id   AF-A0AAV3HSS1-F1
#
_cell.length_a   1.000
_cell.length_b   1.000
_cell.length_c   1.000
_cell.angle_alpha   90.00
_cell.angle_beta   90.00
_cell.angle_gamma   90.00
#
_symmetry.space_group_name_H-M   'P 1'
#
loop_
_entity.id
_entity.type
_entity.pdbx_description
1 polymer ?
#
loop_
_entity_poly.entity_id
_entity_poly.type
_entity_poly.pdbx_seq_one_letter_code
_entity_poly.pdbx_strand_id
1 'polypeptide(L)'
;MSFDPFGIEYYPSKLKLEGREVQNRYILAINNIIDVLDEERSDIEISPRSGELIVHELFISEEKLKQIPLSNRVAFRVKGAETAMFFCEELFDVIDFKAEFDSLRKAKISTDDLAPKF
;
A
#
# COMPACT_ATOMS: atom_id res chain seq x y z
N MET A 1 17.23 -2.44 -17.44
CA MET A 1 15.81 -2.03 -17.44
C MET A 1 15.59 -1.17 -16.22
N SER A 2 15.03 0.03 -16.36
CA SER A 2 14.64 0.86 -15.22
C SER A 2 13.37 0.28 -14.61
N PHE A 3 13.39 0.06 -13.30
CA PHE A 3 12.20 -0.32 -12.53
C PHE A 3 11.29 0.91 -12.45
N ASP A 4 10.10 0.82 -13.05
CA ASP A 4 9.10 1.88 -13.10
C ASP A 4 7.75 1.32 -12.62
N PRO A 5 7.51 1.27 -11.30
CA PRO A 5 6.31 0.68 -10.74
C PRO A 5 5.08 1.54 -11.04
N PHE A 6 4.02 0.90 -11.51
CA PHE A 6 2.82 1.59 -11.99
C PHE A 6 2.18 2.46 -10.90
N GLY A 7 1.89 3.72 -11.24
CA GLY A 7 1.19 4.65 -10.35
C GLY A 7 1.98 5.04 -9.11
N ILE A 8 3.32 4.93 -9.12
CA ILE A 8 4.18 5.43 -8.05
C ILE A 8 5.00 6.61 -8.59
N GLU A 9 4.93 7.73 -7.88
CA GLU A 9 5.75 8.90 -8.14
C GLU A 9 6.73 9.12 -6.98
N TYR A 10 7.94 9.56 -7.29
CA TYR A 10 8.93 9.90 -6.28
C TYR A 10 9.47 11.32 -6.50
N TYR A 11 9.50 12.07 -5.40
CA TYR A 11 9.89 13.47 -5.40
C TYR A 11 11.12 13.65 -4.51
N PRO A 12 12.28 14.07 -5.05
CA PRO A 12 13.43 14.41 -4.23
C PRO A 12 13.06 15.45 -3.18
N SER A 13 13.47 15.20 -1.94
CA SER A 13 13.12 16.04 -0.81
C SER A 13 14.27 16.10 0.20
N LYS A 14 14.17 17.08 1.10
CA LYS A 14 15.09 17.26 2.21
C LYS A 14 14.30 17.25 3.50
N LEU A 15 14.74 16.46 4.47
CA LEU A 15 14.09 16.38 5.78
C LEU A 15 14.80 17.33 6.74
N LYS A 16 14.11 18.38 7.17
CA LYS A 16 14.58 19.28 8.23
C LYS A 16 14.18 18.71 9.57
N LEU A 17 15.17 18.49 10.43
CA LEU A 17 15.02 18.07 11.81
C LEU A 17 15.65 19.15 12.70
N GLU A 18 15.39 19.11 14.01
CA GLU A 18 16.02 20.06 14.93
C GLU A 18 17.55 19.95 14.86
N GLY A 19 18.19 21.03 14.39
CA GLY A 19 19.65 21.14 14.27
C GLY A 19 20.31 20.32 13.15
N ARG A 20 19.55 19.58 12.32
CA ARG A 20 20.13 18.78 11.22
C ARG A 20 19.25 18.76 9.97
N GLU A 21 19.88 18.74 8.80
CA GLU A 21 19.22 18.53 7.52
C GLU A 21 19.67 17.20 6.92
N VAL A 22 18.71 16.37 6.52
CA VAL A 22 18.99 15.08 5.87
C VAL A 22 18.62 15.17 4.40
N GLN A 23 19.61 14.96 3.53
CA GLN A 23 19.48 14.95 2.08
C GLN A 23 19.29 13.52 1.54
N ASN A 24 19.12 13.37 0.22
CA ASN A 24 18.85 12.09 -0.43
C ASN A 24 17.66 11.37 0.21
N ARG A 25 16.56 12.12 0.36
CA ARG A 25 15.27 11.60 0.80
C ARG A 25 14.28 11.82 -0.32
N TYR A 26 13.25 10.99 -0.36
CA TYR A 26 12.23 11.03 -1.38
C TYR A 26 10.87 10.97 -0.72
N ILE A 27 9.93 11.78 -1.20
CA ILE A 27 8.52 11.62 -0.91
C ILE A 27 7.98 10.66 -1.95
N LEU A 28 7.34 9.59 -1.51
CA LEU A 28 6.68 8.64 -2.38
C LEU A 28 5.18 8.95 -2.39
N ALA A 29 4.60 9.11 -3.57
CA ALA A 29 3.17 9.18 -3.78
C ALA A 29 2.70 7.90 -4.47
N ILE A 30 1.84 7.13 -3.81
CA ILE A 30 1.27 5.89 -4.34
C ILE A 30 -0.12 6.24 -4.89
N ASN A 31 -0.18 6.58 -6.17
CA ASN A 31 -1.41 6.93 -6.88
C ASN A 31 -2.11 5.70 -7.48
N ASN A 32 -1.49 4.52 -7.37
CA ASN A 32 -2.06 3.27 -7.80
C ASN A 32 -3.19 2.81 -6.85
N ILE A 33 -4.43 3.00 -7.26
CA ILE A 33 -5.63 2.54 -6.54
C ILE A 33 -6.25 1.41 -7.36
N ILE A 34 -6.38 0.24 -6.75
CA ILE A 34 -6.89 -0.97 -7.41
C ILE A 34 -8.15 -1.50 -6.73
N ASP A 35 -9.01 -2.13 -7.53
CA ASP A 35 -10.26 -2.75 -7.06
C ASP A 35 -9.99 -4.20 -6.66
N VAL A 36 -9.54 -4.38 -5.41
CA VAL A 36 -9.25 -5.70 -4.81
C VAL A 36 -9.96 -5.88 -3.48
N LEU A 37 -10.99 -5.08 -3.21
CA LEU A 37 -11.85 -5.23 -2.03
C LEU A 37 -12.61 -6.56 -2.11
N ASP A 38 -12.58 -7.32 -1.03
CA ASP A 38 -13.46 -8.46 -0.83
C ASP A 38 -14.79 -7.96 -0.23
N GLU A 39 -15.79 -7.76 -1.08
CA GLU A 39 -17.10 -7.21 -0.69
C GLU A 39 -17.92 -8.16 0.19
N GLU A 40 -17.61 -9.47 0.20
CA GLU A 40 -18.34 -10.45 1.00
C GLU A 40 -17.82 -10.51 2.44
N ARG A 41 -16.49 -10.37 2.61
CA ARG A 41 -15.83 -10.46 3.91
C ARG A 41 -15.64 -9.10 4.59
N SER A 42 -15.58 -8.03 3.82
CA SER A 42 -15.36 -6.67 4.34
C SER A 42 -16.64 -6.08 4.93
N ASP A 43 -16.50 -5.30 6.00
CA ASP A 43 -17.61 -4.48 6.51
C ASP A 43 -17.66 -3.16 5.74
N ILE A 44 -18.73 -2.98 4.96
CA ILE A 44 -18.91 -1.87 4.03
C ILE A 44 -20.24 -1.16 4.25
N GLU A 45 -20.22 0.16 4.16
CA GLU A 45 -21.39 1.02 4.25
C GLU A 45 -21.42 1.97 3.06
N ILE A 46 -22.61 2.24 2.51
CA ILE A 46 -22.78 3.30 1.53
C ILE A 46 -23.32 4.53 2.25
N SER A 47 -22.56 5.62 2.20
CA SER A 47 -22.96 6.90 2.78
C SER A 47 -24.32 7.33 2.23
N PRO A 48 -25.36 7.48 3.07
CA PRO A 48 -26.69 7.91 2.59
C PRO A 48 -26.69 9.37 2.10
N ARG A 49 -25.63 10.13 2.38
CA ARG A 49 -25.46 11.53 1.95
C ARG A 49 -24.67 11.68 0.66
N SER A 50 -23.52 11.00 0.55
CA SER A 50 -22.61 11.15 -0.61
C SER A 50 -22.73 10.02 -1.63
N GLY A 51 -23.31 8.88 -1.25
CA GLY A 51 -23.30 7.67 -2.08
C GLY A 51 -21.93 6.99 -2.16
N GLU A 52 -20.95 7.46 -1.39
CA GLU A 52 -19.60 6.92 -1.36
C GLU A 52 -19.54 5.63 -0.53
N LEU A 53 -18.67 4.72 -0.95
CA LEU A 53 -18.34 3.49 -0.23
C LEU A 53 -17.43 3.82 0.96
N ILE A 54 -17.87 3.45 2.16
CA ILE A 54 -17.11 3.53 3.41
C ILE A 54 -16.72 2.11 3.79
N VAL A 55 -15.43 1.84 3.89
CA VAL A 55 -14.92 0.52 4.31
C VAL A 55 -14.51 0.61 5.78
N HIS A 56 -15.26 -0.07 6.65
CA HIS A 56 -14.98 -0.14 8.09
C HIS A 56 -13.96 -1.23 8.39
N GLU A 57 -14.07 -2.38 7.75
CA GLU A 57 -13.12 -3.50 7.87
C GLU A 57 -12.74 -3.97 6.47
N LEU A 58 -11.44 -4.03 6.19
CA LEU A 58 -10.94 -4.34 4.85
C LEU A 58 -10.36 -5.75 4.79
N PHE A 59 -10.94 -6.60 3.95
CA PHE A 59 -10.33 -7.83 3.46
C PHE A 59 -9.98 -7.67 1.98
N ILE A 60 -8.86 -8.27 1.56
CA ILE A 60 -8.39 -8.23 0.19
C ILE A 60 -8.81 -9.52 -0.53
N SER A 61 -9.48 -9.36 -1.67
CA SER A 61 -9.85 -10.50 -2.52
C SER A 61 -8.62 -11.04 -3.23
N GLU A 62 -8.22 -12.27 -2.89
CA GLU A 62 -7.09 -12.95 -3.52
C GLU A 62 -7.33 -13.16 -5.03
N GLU A 63 -8.57 -13.46 -5.42
CA GLU A 63 -8.97 -13.65 -6.81
C GLU A 63 -8.76 -12.37 -7.62
N LYS A 64 -9.30 -11.23 -7.16
CA LYS A 64 -9.12 -9.92 -7.82
C LYS A 64 -7.64 -9.54 -7.88
N LEU A 65 -6.88 -9.80 -6.82
CA LEU A 65 -5.45 -9.46 -6.75
C LEU A 65 -4.61 -10.29 -7.75
N LYS A 66 -4.90 -11.59 -7.91
CA LYS A 66 -4.19 -12.49 -8.85
C LYS A 66 -4.41 -12.13 -10.31
N GLN A 67 -5.52 -11.48 -10.65
CA GLN A 67 -5.80 -11.02 -12.01
C GLN A 67 -4.97 -9.79 -12.41
N ILE A 68 -4.34 -9.11 -11.44
CA ILE A 68 -3.54 -7.92 -11.67
C ILE A 68 -2.06 -8.31 -11.88
N PRO A 69 -1.42 -7.88 -12.98
CA PRO A 69 0.00 -8.13 -13.21
C PRO A 69 0.87 -7.63 -12.07
N LEU A 70 1.96 -8.33 -11.75
CA LEU A 70 2.87 -7.95 -10.65
C LEU A 70 3.37 -6.51 -10.79
N SER A 71 3.70 -6.06 -12.01
CA SER A 71 4.13 -4.69 -12.32
C SER A 71 3.13 -3.61 -11.88
N ASN A 72 1.85 -3.98 -11.75
CA ASN A 72 0.74 -3.10 -11.41
C ASN A 72 0.27 -3.26 -9.96
N ARG A 73 0.90 -4.15 -9.17
CA ARG A 73 0.59 -4.38 -7.75
C ARG A 73 1.82 -4.37 -6.84
N VAL A 74 2.93 -3.77 -7.29
CA VAL A 74 4.16 -3.57 -6.49
C VAL A 74 3.86 -2.76 -5.23
N ALA A 75 3.18 -1.63 -5.38
CA ALA A 75 2.59 -0.88 -4.29
C ALA A 75 1.23 -0.34 -4.74
N PHE A 76 0.24 -0.39 -3.87
CA PHE A 76 -1.11 0.02 -4.20
C PHE A 76 -1.91 0.40 -2.97
N ARG A 77 -3.04 1.07 -3.22
CA ARG A 77 -4.11 1.32 -2.27
C ARG A 77 -5.37 0.63 -2.74
N VAL A 78 -6.28 0.30 -1.82
CA VAL A 78 -7.53 -0.37 -2.18
C VAL A 78 -8.62 0.67 -2.37
N LYS A 79 -9.37 0.56 -3.47
CA LYS A 79 -10.51 1.43 -3.75
C LYS A 79 -11.53 1.39 -2.61
N GLY A 80 -11.94 2.55 -2.12
CA GLY A 80 -12.82 2.67 -0.95
C GLY A 80 -12.11 2.61 0.41
N ALA A 81 -10.83 2.22 0.44
CA ALA A 81 -9.98 2.17 1.62
C ALA A 81 -8.58 2.74 1.31
N GLU A 82 -8.54 3.96 0.79
CA GLU A 82 -7.33 4.60 0.25
C GLU A 82 -6.34 5.11 1.31
N THR A 83 -6.62 4.89 2.59
CA THR A 83 -5.73 5.25 3.69
C THR A 83 -4.65 4.20 3.95
N ALA A 84 -4.92 2.94 3.62
CA ALA A 84 -3.97 1.85 3.76
C ALA A 84 -3.14 1.66 2.48
N MET A 85 -1.84 1.46 2.65
CA MET A 85 -0.90 1.18 1.56
C MET A 85 -0.40 -0.25 1.70
N PHE A 86 -0.42 -0.98 0.58
CA PHE A 86 0.05 -2.36 0.49
C PHE A 86 1.21 -2.44 -0.47
N PHE A 87 2.09 -3.42 -0.21
CA PHE A 87 3.25 -3.73 -1.03
C PHE A 87 3.22 -5.21 -1.40
N CYS A 88 3.75 -5.55 -2.57
CA CYS A 88 3.88 -6.94 -2.97
C CYS A 88 4.87 -7.70 -2.08
N GLU A 89 4.68 -9.01 -2.00
CA GLU A 89 5.51 -9.92 -1.22
C GLU A 89 6.98 -9.87 -1.62
N GLU A 90 7.26 -9.72 -2.92
CA GLU A 90 8.62 -9.66 -3.44
C GLU A 90 9.39 -8.44 -2.92
N LEU A 91 8.70 -7.32 -2.67
CA LEU A 91 9.34 -6.16 -2.04
C LEU A 91 9.66 -6.44 -0.57
N PHE A 92 8.76 -7.12 0.15
CA PHE A 92 8.99 -7.52 1.53
C PHE A 92 10.25 -8.38 1.62
N ASP A 93 10.37 -9.41 0.78
CA ASP A 93 11.49 -10.34 0.80
C ASP A 93 12.83 -9.65 0.54
N VAL A 94 12.86 -8.66 -0.37
CA VAL A 94 14.07 -7.84 -0.64
C VAL A 94 14.45 -6.98 0.57
N ILE A 95 13.47 -6.38 1.24
CA ILE A 95 13.72 -5.55 2.42
C ILE A 95 14.14 -6.43 3.61
N ASP A 96 13.54 -7.61 3.76
CA ASP A 96 13.80 -8.50 4.88
C ASP A 96 15.16 -9.18 4.81
N PHE A 97 15.68 -9.41 3.60
CA PHE A 97 17.01 -9.97 3.40
C PHE A 97 18.16 -9.01 3.78
N LYS A 98 17.89 -7.71 3.87
CA LYS A 98 18.94 -6.69 4.04
C LYS A 98 18.97 -6.13 5.46
N ALA A 99 20.11 -6.34 6.14
CA ALA A 99 20.35 -5.87 7.50
C ALA A 99 20.17 -4.35 7.70
N GLU A 100 20.34 -3.54 6.64
CA GLU A 100 20.11 -2.09 6.68
C GLU A 100 18.67 -1.70 7.04
N PHE A 101 17.72 -2.64 6.90
CA PHE A 101 16.30 -2.45 7.17
C PHE A 101 15.78 -3.20 8.40
N ASP A 102 16.66 -3.77 9.23
CA ASP A 102 16.25 -4.52 10.43
C ASP A 102 15.53 -3.65 11.47
N SER A 103 15.76 -2.33 11.43
CA SER A 103 15.07 -1.37 12.29
C SER A 103 13.62 -1.07 11.86
N LEU A 104 13.21 -1.49 10.66
CA LEU A 104 11.85 -1.26 10.17
C LEU A 104 10.88 -2.24 10.84
N ARG A 105 9.70 -1.74 11.20
CA ARG A 105 8.55 -2.61 11.49
C ARG A 105 8.00 -3.14 10.18
N LYS A 106 8.09 -4.45 9.99
CA LYS A 106 7.74 -5.17 8.77
C LYS A 106 6.79 -6.31 9.15
N ALA A 107 5.70 -6.47 8.42
CA ALA A 107 4.79 -7.61 8.56
C ALA A 107 4.34 -8.08 7.17
N LYS A 108 4.29 -9.40 6.97
CA LYS A 108 3.63 -10.04 5.82
C LYS A 108 2.21 -10.38 6.25
N ILE A 109 1.23 -10.08 5.40
CA ILE A 109 -0.20 -10.17 5.70
C ILE A 109 -0.82 -11.07 4.64
N SER A 110 -1.64 -12.04 5.05
CA SER A 110 -2.43 -12.87 4.14
C SER A 110 -3.67 -12.12 3.68
N THR A 111 -4.21 -12.46 2.50
CA THR A 111 -5.54 -12.01 2.08
C THR A 111 -6.65 -12.51 3.02
N ASP A 112 -6.35 -13.53 3.84
CA ASP A 112 -7.26 -14.02 4.86
C ASP A 112 -7.25 -13.19 6.15
N ASP A 113 -6.26 -12.33 6.33
CA ASP A 113 -6.16 -11.48 7.50
C ASP A 113 -6.95 -10.18 7.29
N LEU A 114 -7.50 -9.65 8.39
CA LEU A 114 -8.04 -8.30 8.38
C LEU A 114 -6.89 -7.32 8.11
N ALA A 115 -7.08 -6.43 7.12
CA ALA A 115 -6.08 -5.44 6.82
C ALA A 115 -5.86 -4.50 8.02
N PRO A 116 -4.60 -4.16 8.35
CA PRO A 116 -4.28 -3.27 9.45
C PRO A 116 -4.88 -1.87 9.20
N LYS A 117 -5.57 -1.35 10.23
CA LYS A 117 -5.96 0.06 10.28
C LYS A 117 -4.76 0.87 10.75
N PHE A 118 -4.29 1.80 9.93
CA PHE A 118 -3.20 2.73 10.27
C PHE A 118 -3.77 4.10 10.63
#